data_AF-A0A084TIG5-F1
#
_entry.id   AF-A0A084TIG5-F1
#
_cell.length_a   1.000
_cell.length_b   1.000
_cell.length_c   1.000
_cell.angle_alpha   90.00
_cell.angle_beta   90.00
_cell.angle_gamma   90.00
#
_symmetry.space_group_name_H-M   'P 1'
#
loop_
_entity.id
_entity.type
_entity.pdbx_description
1 polymer ?
#
loop_
_entity_poly.entity_id
_entity_poly.type
_entity_poly.pdbx_seq_one_letter_code
_entity_poly.pdbx_strand_id
1 'polypeptide(L)' 'MIKETLTNQEQKVLDLLLEEKTNKEIAKTLFISLSTVKTHVNNVYRKLNVQSREEAKSLFTK' A
#
# COMPACT_ATOMS: atom_id res chain seq x y z
N MET A 1 14.45 -6.90 3.19
CA MET A 1 13.88 -8.25 3.27
C MET A 1 12.33 -8.31 3.27
N ILE A 2 11.57 -7.25 3.58
CA ILE A 2 10.08 -7.30 3.48
C ILE A 2 9.54 -6.77 2.13
N LYS A 3 10.15 -5.69 1.59
CA LYS A 3 9.79 -5.12 0.26
C LYS A 3 9.86 -6.14 -0.89
N GLU A 4 10.77 -7.11 -0.83
CA GLU A 4 11.00 -8.09 -1.92
C GLU A 4 9.85 -9.09 -2.11
N THR A 5 8.90 -9.17 -1.17
CA THR A 5 7.73 -10.06 -1.27
C THR A 5 6.51 -9.40 -1.94
N LEU A 6 6.55 -8.08 -2.11
CA LEU A 6 5.49 -7.32 -2.76
C LEU A 6 5.62 -7.42 -4.28
N THR A 7 4.49 -7.53 -4.96
CA THR A 7 4.45 -7.35 -6.42
C THR A 7 4.73 -5.89 -6.79
N ASN A 8 5.08 -5.63 -8.04
CA ASN A 8 5.30 -4.27 -8.54
C ASN A 8 4.10 -3.32 -8.28
N GLN A 9 2.86 -3.82 -8.34
CA GLN A 9 1.68 -3.01 -8.08
C GLN A 9 1.49 -2.74 -6.58
N GLU A 10 1.68 -3.76 -5.73
CA GLU A 10 1.64 -3.61 -4.28
C GLU A 10 2.75 -2.66 -3.78
N GLN A 11 3.93 -2.71 -4.39
CA GLN A 11 5.03 -1.81 -4.10
C GLN A 11 4.65 -0.35 -4.41
N LYS A 12 4.09 -0.09 -5.60
CA LYS A 12 3.59 1.25 -5.97
C LYS A 12 2.51 1.76 -5.00
N VAL A 13 1.58 0.88 -4.62
CA VAL A 13 0.53 1.21 -3.64
C VAL A 13 1.17 1.54 -2.28
N LEU A 14 2.12 0.74 -1.81
CA LEU A 14 2.84 1.01 -0.56
C LEU A 14 3.56 2.36 -0.61
N ASP A 15 4.30 2.64 -1.68
CA ASP A 15 5.04 3.91 -1.80
C ASP A 15 4.08 5.12 -1.73
N LEU A 16 2.93 5.06 -2.41
CA LEU A 16 1.91 6.11 -2.33
C LEU A 16 1.23 6.18 -0.95
N LEU A 17 1.06 5.06 -0.25
CA LEU A 17 0.56 5.06 1.13
C LEU A 17 1.51 5.81 2.08
N LEU A 18 2.82 5.62 1.89
CA LEU A 18 3.88 6.29 2.65
C LEU A 18 3.94 7.80 2.34
N GLU A 19 3.53 8.21 1.13
CA GLU A 19 3.32 9.61 0.75
C GLU A 19 1.99 10.21 1.26
N GLU A 20 1.33 9.58 2.23
CA GLU A 20 0.05 10.02 2.81
C GLU A 20 -1.14 10.04 1.82
N LYS A 21 -1.03 9.43 0.63
CA LYS A 21 -2.11 9.47 -0.37
C LYS A 21 -3.30 8.61 0.03
N THR A 22 -4.50 9.16 0.04
CA THR A 22 -5.73 8.39 0.28
C THR A 22 -5.96 7.34 -0.81
N ASN A 23 -6.73 6.29 -0.52
CA ASN A 23 -7.01 5.24 -1.52
C ASN A 23 -7.69 5.80 -2.79
N LYS A 24 -8.41 6.91 -2.68
CA LYS A 24 -9.01 7.63 -3.81
C LYS A 24 -7.95 8.30 -4.68
N GLU A 25 -6.96 8.95 -4.06
CA GLU A 25 -5.84 9.55 -4.78
C GLU A 25 -4.97 8.48 -5.43
N ILE A 26 -4.68 7.38 -4.72
CA ILE A 26 -3.95 6.23 -5.27
C ILE A 26 -4.66 5.67 -6.50
N ALA A 27 -5.99 5.50 -6.43
CA ALA A 27 -6.81 5.02 -7.55
C ALA A 27 -6.67 5.93 -8.78
N LYS A 28 -6.70 7.25 -8.55
CA LYS A 28 -6.50 8.26 -9.60
C LYS A 28 -5.08 8.22 -10.17
N THR A 29 -4.06 8.15 -9.31
CA THR A 29 -2.64 8.13 -9.72
C THR A 29 -2.28 6.89 -10.53
N LEU A 30 -2.82 5.74 -10.15
CA LEU A 30 -2.55 4.46 -10.80
C LEU A 30 -3.54 4.13 -11.93
N PHE A 31 -4.53 5.00 -12.20
CA PHE A 31 -5.58 4.81 -13.19
C PHE A 31 -6.34 3.47 -13.03
N ILE A 32 -6.69 3.12 -11.79
CA ILE A 32 -7.42 1.90 -11.45
C ILE A 32 -8.62 2.21 -10.55
N SER A 33 -9.52 1.24 -10.38
CA SER A 33 -10.69 1.41 -9.52
C SER A 33 -10.32 1.47 -8.03
N LEU A 34 -11.16 2.14 -7.23
CA LEU A 34 -10.99 2.19 -5.77
C LEU A 34 -11.03 0.80 -5.13
N SER A 35 -11.84 -0.13 -5.66
CA SER A 35 -11.89 -1.51 -5.17
C SER A 35 -10.58 -2.25 -5.46
N THR A 36 -9.98 -2.04 -6.64
CA THR A 36 -8.65 -2.60 -6.97
C THR A 36 -7.58 -2.09 -6.00
N VAL A 37 -7.59 -0.78 -5.68
CA VAL A 37 -6.67 -0.24 -4.67
C VAL A 37 -6.87 -0.91 -3.32
N LYS A 38 -8.11 -1.05 -2.83
CA LYS A 38 -8.40 -1.73 -1.56
C LYS A 38 -7.85 -3.16 -1.54
N THR A 39 -7.98 -3.90 -2.64
CA THR A 39 -7.41 -5.25 -2.77
C THR A 39 -5.89 -5.23 -2.64
N HIS A 40 -5.20 -4.33 -3.35
CA HIS A 40 -3.75 -4.18 -3.23
C HIS A 40 -3.32 -3.78 -1.81
N VAL A 41 -4.01 -2.83 -1.18
CA VAL A 41 -3.75 -2.40 0.21
C VAL A 41 -3.89 -3.59 1.17
N ASN A 42 -4.96 -4.38 1.06
CA ASN A 42 -5.16 -5.56 1.91
C ASN A 42 -4.06 -6.61 1.71
N ASN A 43 -3.63 -6.83 0.46
CA ASN A 43 -2.53 -7.75 0.19
C ASN A 43 -1.19 -7.23 0.73
N VAL A 44 -0.93 -5.92 0.62
CA VAL A 44 0.23 -5.28 1.25
C VAL A 44 0.21 -5.53 2.75
N TYR A 45 -0.90 -5.24 3.43
CA TYR A 45 -1.01 -5.45 4.88
C TYR A 45 -0.76 -6.90 5.28
N ARG A 46 -1.37 -7.85 4.56
CA ARG A 46 -1.15 -9.29 4.79
C ARG A 46 0.31 -9.69 4.62
N LYS A 47 1.00 -9.18 3.58
CA LYS A 47 2.40 -9.51 3.30
C LYS A 47 3.39 -8.84 4.25
N LEU A 48 3.07 -7.64 4.73
CA LEU A 48 3.84 -6.93 5.74
C LEU A 48 3.52 -7.39 7.18
N ASN A 49 2.52 -8.26 7.34
CA ASN A 49 2.00 -8.73 8.63
C ASN A 49 1.55 -7.58 9.55
N VAL A 50 0.80 -6.63 8.99
CA VAL A 50 0.21 -5.47 9.69
C VAL A 50 -1.30 -5.45 9.49
N GLN A 51 -2.02 -4.71 10.33
CA GLN A 51 -3.49 -4.64 10.28
C GLN A 51 -4.02 -3.26 9.88
N SER A 52 -3.17 -2.22 9.94
CA SER A 52 -3.58 -0.84 9.71
C SER A 52 -2.62 -0.07 8.82
N ARG A 53 -3.10 1.06 8.31
CA ARG A 53 -2.31 2.02 7.54
C ARG A 53 -1.18 2.58 8.38
N GLU A 54 -1.48 2.89 9.63
CA GLU A 54 -0.56 3.45 10.61
C GLU A 54 0.55 2.45 10.95
N GLU A 55 0.23 1.17 11.17
CA GLU A 55 1.22 0.11 11.33
C GLU A 55 2.07 -0.08 10.08
N ALA A 56 1.46 -0.09 8.89
CA ALA A 56 2.20 -0.20 7.64
C ALA A 56 3.22 0.94 7.49
N LYS A 57 2.85 2.17 7.89
CA LYS A 57 3.73 3.34 7.85
C LYS A 57 4.84 3.27 8.90
N SER A 58 4.53 2.87 10.13
CA SER A 58 5.51 2.82 11.22
C SER A 58 6.68 1.86 10.95
N LEU A 59 6.50 0.87 10.07
CA LEU A 59 7.58 0.01 9.59
C LEU A 59 8.65 0.75 8.75
N PHE A 60 8.32 1.92 8.21
CA PHE A 60 9.21 2.70 7.32
C PHE A 60 9.51 4.11 7.83
N THR A 61 8.71 4.62 8.77
CA THR A 61 9.02 5.86 9.48
C THR A 61 10.06 5.58 10.57
N LYS A 62 11.17 6.33 10.56
CA LYS A 62 12.22 6.29 11.58
C LYS A 62 12.03 7.40 12.60
#